data_AF-A0A2D8XCJ1-F1
#
_entry.id   AF-A0A2D8XCJ1-F1
#
_cell.length_a   1.000
_cell.length_b   1.000
_cell.length_c   1.000
_cell.angle_alpha   90.00
_cell.angle_beta   90.00
_cell.angle_gamma   90.00
#
_symmetry.space_group_name_H-M   'P 1'
#
loop_
_entity.id
_entity.type
_entity.pdbx_description
1 polymer ?
#
loop_
_entity_poly.entity_id
_entity_poly.type
_entity_poly.pdbx_seq_one_letter_code
_entity_poly.pdbx_strand_id
1 'polypeptide(L)'
;MSTTPTTQLEAVNIMLATIGESPVSSLDDAQLVDVSIAKSILDETSRSIQSQGLHCNSEHEYPIVPNTDGELTVPSNCVKIDTCGSSYDVDVVQRGTRLYDRKKFSFTSFEGTYYVDMVLLLDFDDLPEHVKRYVTVKAARRFQGRFMGSDTLGGFSEKDESEAMVYFEQCEAQTEDNNMLLDNYDVSKIVIRGAPRRAVR
;
A
#
# COMPACT_ATOMS: atom_id res chain seq x y z
N MET A 1 -13.68 -22.40 15.18
CA MET A 1 -12.50 -21.51 15.23
C MET A 1 -12.00 -21.41 13.81
N SER A 2 -12.26 -20.29 13.13
CA SER A 2 -11.67 -20.09 11.80
C SER A 2 -10.18 -19.80 11.98
N THR A 3 -9.32 -20.56 11.33
CA THR A 3 -7.86 -20.36 11.31
C THR A 3 -7.43 -19.67 10.01
N THR A 4 -8.30 -18.86 9.44
CA THR A 4 -8.05 -18.10 8.21
C THR A 4 -7.72 -16.65 8.55
N PRO A 5 -6.96 -15.96 7.69
CA PRO A 5 -6.76 -14.52 7.79
C PRO A 5 -8.09 -13.76 7.80
N THR A 6 -8.09 -12.56 8.38
CA THR A 6 -9.30 -11.73 8.47
C THR A 6 -9.84 -11.44 7.07
N THR A 7 -11.10 -11.78 6.85
CA THR A 7 -11.81 -11.55 5.58
C THR A 7 -12.47 -10.17 5.54
N GLN A 8 -12.79 -9.67 4.35
CA GLN A 8 -13.53 -8.42 4.20
C GLN A 8 -14.88 -8.43 4.96
N LEU A 9 -15.57 -9.57 5.00
CA LEU A 9 -16.85 -9.70 5.73
C LEU A 9 -16.64 -9.55 7.25
N GLU A 10 -15.61 -10.19 7.80
CA GLU A 10 -15.28 -10.08 9.23
C GLU A 10 -14.86 -8.65 9.60
N ALA A 11 -14.09 -8.00 8.73
CA ALA A 11 -13.72 -6.59 8.87
C ALA A 11 -14.95 -5.67 8.97
N VAL A 12 -15.91 -5.83 8.06
CA VAL A 12 -17.17 -5.04 8.07
C VAL A 12 -18.00 -5.35 9.32
N ASN A 13 -18.06 -6.62 9.74
CA ASN A 13 -18.77 -7.00 10.96
C ASN A 13 -18.15 -6.37 12.22
N ILE A 14 -16.81 -6.24 12.27
CA ILE A 14 -16.13 -5.51 13.35
C ILE A 14 -16.55 -4.03 13.34
N MET A 15 -16.65 -3.41 12.16
CA MET A 15 -17.10 -2.02 12.04
C MET A 15 -18.57 -1.83 12.47
N LEU A 16 -19.46 -2.76 12.15
CA LEU A 16 -20.86 -2.70 12.60
C LEU A 16 -20.99 -2.88 14.11
N ALA A 17 -20.15 -3.74 14.69
CA ALA A 17 -20.14 -3.96 16.13
C ALA A 17 -19.76 -2.68 16.92
N THR A 18 -18.98 -1.76 16.34
CA THR A 18 -18.60 -0.51 17.05
C THR A 18 -19.77 0.47 17.21
N ILE A 19 -20.79 0.39 16.35
CA ILE A 19 -22.03 1.18 16.47
C ILE A 19 -23.17 0.40 17.15
N GLY A 20 -22.92 -0.86 17.52
CA GLY A 20 -23.90 -1.73 18.18
C GLY A 20 -24.87 -2.42 17.21
N GLU A 21 -24.56 -2.48 15.92
CA GLU A 21 -25.38 -3.19 14.93
C GLU A 21 -25.08 -4.69 14.92
N SER A 22 -26.06 -5.47 14.46
CA SER A 22 -25.93 -6.93 14.38
C SER A 22 -25.02 -7.35 13.21
N PRO A 23 -24.22 -8.42 13.36
CA PRO A 23 -23.34 -8.89 12.29
C PRO A 23 -24.16 -9.45 11.11
N VAL A 24 -23.61 -9.27 9.90
CA VAL A 24 -24.19 -9.76 8.65
C VAL A 24 -23.44 -10.98 8.13
N SER A 25 -24.14 -11.81 7.36
CA SER A 25 -23.58 -13.01 6.73
C SER A 25 -23.16 -12.81 5.27
N SER A 26 -23.52 -11.67 4.66
CA SER A 26 -23.17 -11.32 3.27
C SER A 26 -22.97 -9.81 3.12
N LEU A 27 -22.04 -9.43 2.24
CA LEU A 27 -21.77 -8.04 1.86
C LEU A 27 -22.63 -7.56 0.68
N ASP A 28 -23.33 -8.47 0.00
CA ASP A 28 -24.15 -8.16 -1.18
C ASP A 28 -25.57 -7.74 -0.82
N ASP A 29 -25.93 -7.79 0.47
CA ASP A 29 -27.26 -7.43 0.94
C ASP A 29 -27.42 -5.90 1.01
N ALA A 30 -27.70 -5.31 -0.16
CA ALA A 30 -27.87 -3.87 -0.36
C ALA A 30 -29.03 -3.23 0.43
N GLN A 31 -29.77 -4.02 1.24
CA GLN A 31 -30.87 -3.54 2.06
C GLN A 31 -30.39 -2.79 3.32
N LEU A 32 -29.15 -3.00 3.75
CA LEU A 32 -28.58 -2.34 4.92
C LEU A 32 -27.66 -1.20 4.48
N VAL A 33 -28.16 0.03 4.61
CA VAL A 33 -27.42 1.25 4.25
C VAL A 33 -26.09 1.32 5.02
N ASP A 34 -26.07 0.87 6.28
CA ASP A 34 -24.90 0.89 7.15
C ASP A 34 -23.78 -0.03 6.63
N VAL A 35 -24.12 -1.19 6.07
CA VAL A 35 -23.15 -2.12 5.46
C VAL A 35 -22.48 -1.46 4.25
N SER A 36 -23.27 -0.78 3.40
CA SER A 36 -22.74 -0.10 2.22
C SER A 36 -21.80 1.05 2.58
N ILE A 37 -22.12 1.80 3.64
CA ILE A 37 -21.29 2.89 4.15
C ILE A 37 -20.01 2.33 4.79
N ALA A 38 -20.12 1.28 5.59
CA ALA A 38 -18.97 0.60 6.21
C ALA A 38 -18.01 0.08 5.14
N LYS A 39 -18.51 -0.60 4.10
CA LYS A 39 -17.70 -1.07 2.97
C LYS A 39 -16.98 0.08 2.26
N SER A 40 -17.70 1.16 1.95
CA SER A 40 -17.09 2.33 1.30
C SER A 40 -15.98 2.96 2.15
N ILE A 41 -16.14 3.01 3.48
CA ILE A 41 -15.12 3.55 4.39
C ILE A 41 -13.92 2.62 4.54
N LEU A 42 -14.16 1.30 4.54
CA LEU A 42 -13.10 0.30 4.52
C LEU A 42 -12.26 0.44 3.25
N ASP A 43 -12.89 0.54 2.07
CA ASP A 43 -12.21 0.67 0.78
C ASP A 43 -11.48 2.02 0.65
N GLU A 44 -12.04 3.11 1.18
CA GLU A 44 -11.39 4.42 1.26
C GLU A 44 -10.13 4.36 2.16
N THR A 45 -10.25 3.69 3.30
CA THR A 45 -9.17 3.59 4.28
C THR A 45 -8.06 2.66 3.80
N SER A 46 -8.41 1.54 3.19
CA SER A 46 -7.47 0.62 2.54
C SER A 46 -6.65 1.34 1.47
N ARG A 47 -7.30 2.06 0.56
CA ARG A 47 -6.61 2.86 -0.48
C ARG A 47 -5.68 3.91 0.11
N SER A 48 -6.11 4.61 1.17
CA SER A 48 -5.29 5.63 1.84
C SER A 48 -4.06 5.08 2.55
N ILE A 49 -4.11 3.83 3.04
CA ILE A 49 -2.96 3.19 3.68
C ILE A 49 -2.02 2.66 2.60
N GLN A 50 -2.55 1.89 1.64
CA GLN A 50 -1.77 1.33 0.54
C GLN A 50 -1.09 2.40 -0.34
N SER A 51 -1.68 3.60 -0.46
CA SER A 51 -1.07 4.70 -1.21
C SER A 51 0.26 5.23 -0.64
N GLN A 52 0.59 4.87 0.59
CA GLN A 52 1.87 5.25 1.20
C GLN A 52 3.05 4.49 0.60
N GLY A 53 2.80 3.33 -0.04
CA GLY A 53 3.84 2.40 -0.48
C GLY A 53 4.24 1.52 0.70
N LEU A 54 3.55 0.40 0.85
CA LEU A 54 3.87 -0.67 1.79
C LEU A 54 4.86 -1.63 1.13
N HIS A 55 5.58 -2.39 1.94
CA HIS A 55 6.48 -3.40 1.41
C HIS A 55 5.73 -4.45 0.56
N CYS A 56 4.51 -4.80 0.95
CA CYS A 56 3.72 -5.82 0.24
C CYS A 56 3.11 -5.37 -1.09
N ASN A 57 2.99 -4.06 -1.33
CA ASN A 57 2.31 -3.53 -2.50
C ASN A 57 3.21 -2.62 -3.38
N SER A 58 4.50 -2.59 -3.06
CA SER A 58 5.52 -1.89 -3.83
C SER A 58 6.32 -2.91 -4.65
N GLU A 59 6.38 -2.68 -5.96
CA GLU A 59 7.18 -3.46 -6.90
C GLU A 59 8.38 -2.62 -7.30
N HIS A 60 9.58 -3.17 -7.10
CA HIS A 60 10.85 -2.50 -7.40
C HIS A 60 11.47 -3.00 -8.70
N GLU A 61 12.09 -2.10 -9.46
CA GLU A 61 12.79 -2.41 -10.72
C GLU A 61 11.94 -3.22 -11.71
N TYR A 62 10.64 -2.92 -11.79
CA TYR A 62 9.74 -3.63 -12.70
C TYR A 62 9.98 -3.21 -14.16
N PRO A 63 10.23 -4.17 -15.09
CA PRO A 63 10.49 -3.84 -16.48
C PRO A 63 9.18 -3.56 -17.24
N ILE A 64 9.02 -2.35 -17.77
CA ILE A 64 7.95 -1.96 -18.68
C ILE A 64 8.51 -1.76 -20.09
N VAL A 65 7.78 -2.28 -21.07
CA VAL A 65 8.10 -2.14 -22.50
C VAL A 65 7.02 -1.29 -23.16
N PRO A 66 7.39 -0.31 -24.02
CA PRO A 66 6.42 0.50 -24.74
C PRO A 66 5.65 -0.35 -25.75
N ASN A 67 4.38 0.03 -25.97
CA ASN A 67 3.53 -0.63 -26.95
C ASN A 67 3.91 -0.20 -28.40
N THR A 68 3.18 -0.71 -29.40
CA THR A 68 3.45 -0.42 -30.83
C THR A 68 3.40 1.07 -31.18
N ASP A 69 2.64 1.85 -30.39
CA ASP A 69 2.52 3.31 -30.53
C ASP A 69 3.62 4.09 -29.77
N GLY A 70 4.58 3.41 -29.14
CA GLY A 70 5.64 4.04 -28.34
C GLY A 70 5.19 4.51 -26.96
N GLU A 71 4.02 4.07 -26.49
CA GLU A 71 3.44 4.46 -25.20
C GLU A 71 3.77 3.43 -24.10
N LEU A 72 4.14 3.92 -22.90
CA LEU A 72 4.25 3.08 -21.71
C LEU A 72 2.90 3.05 -20.98
N THR A 73 2.30 1.86 -20.94
CA THR A 73 1.02 1.63 -20.24
C THR A 73 1.24 1.01 -18.87
N VAL A 74 0.48 1.50 -17.89
CA VAL A 74 0.57 1.07 -16.49
C VAL A 74 -0.76 0.42 -16.09
N PRO A 75 -0.76 -0.60 -15.22
CA PRO A 75 -1.99 -1.18 -14.67
C PRO A 75 -2.93 -0.14 -14.06
N SER A 76 -4.23 -0.36 -14.16
CA SER A 76 -5.25 0.56 -13.64
C SER A 76 -5.27 0.67 -12.11
N ASN A 77 -4.70 -0.32 -11.42
CA ASN A 77 -4.55 -0.35 -9.97
C ASN A 77 -3.26 0.33 -9.48
N CYS A 78 -2.44 0.92 -10.36
CA CYS A 78 -1.25 1.67 -9.96
C CYS A 78 -1.62 3.04 -9.38
N VAL A 79 -1.13 3.33 -8.17
CA VAL A 79 -1.34 4.58 -7.44
C VAL A 79 -0.20 5.56 -7.67
N LYS A 80 1.02 5.04 -7.60
CA LYS A 80 2.25 5.81 -7.66
C LYS A 80 3.24 5.04 -8.51
N ILE A 81 3.94 5.76 -9.37
CA ILE A 81 4.97 5.20 -10.23
C ILE A 81 6.10 6.20 -10.35
N ASP A 82 7.33 5.70 -10.31
CA ASP A 82 8.55 6.45 -10.51
C ASP A 82 9.54 5.61 -11.32
N THR A 83 10.48 6.24 -12.02
CA THR A 83 11.53 5.53 -12.75
C THR A 83 12.73 5.25 -11.87
N CYS A 84 13.30 4.06 -11.99
CA CYS A 84 14.43 3.61 -11.20
C CYS A 84 15.53 2.97 -12.07
N GLY A 85 16.61 2.52 -11.42
CA GLY A 85 17.69 1.76 -12.06
C GLY A 85 18.32 2.49 -13.25
N SER A 86 18.42 1.81 -14.40
CA SER A 86 18.99 2.40 -15.62
C SER A 86 18.14 3.53 -16.23
N SER A 87 16.90 3.68 -15.77
CA SER A 87 15.93 4.67 -16.26
C SER A 87 15.79 5.89 -15.33
N TYR A 88 16.63 6.00 -14.29
CA TYR A 88 16.54 7.06 -13.26
C TYR A 88 16.55 8.50 -13.80
N ASP A 89 17.12 8.73 -14.99
CA ASP A 89 17.20 10.07 -15.58
C ASP A 89 15.90 10.48 -16.32
N VAL A 90 14.90 9.60 -16.40
CA VAL A 90 13.69 9.83 -17.20
C VAL A 90 12.55 10.28 -16.30
N ASP A 91 12.28 11.60 -16.23
CA ASP A 91 11.17 12.12 -15.41
C ASP A 91 9.82 11.80 -16.08
N VAL A 92 9.14 10.77 -15.57
CA VAL A 92 7.81 10.36 -16.02
C VAL A 92 6.74 10.66 -14.98
N VAL A 93 5.55 11.02 -15.45
CA VAL A 93 4.37 11.16 -14.61
C VAL A 93 3.19 10.41 -15.22
N GLN A 94 2.48 9.66 -14.39
CA GLN A 94 1.26 8.97 -14.81
C GLN A 94 0.14 9.96 -15.16
N ARG A 95 -0.47 9.80 -16.33
CA ARG A 95 -1.67 10.52 -16.78
C ARG A 95 -2.67 9.50 -17.35
N GLY A 96 -3.70 9.18 -16.55
CA GLY A 96 -4.60 8.07 -16.85
C GLY A 96 -3.84 6.74 -16.75
N THR A 97 -3.92 5.90 -17.78
CA THR A 97 -3.24 4.61 -17.84
C THR A 97 -1.87 4.66 -18.54
N ARG A 98 -1.39 5.86 -18.87
CA ARG A 98 -0.16 6.07 -19.66
C ARG A 98 0.84 6.93 -18.90
N LEU A 99 2.12 6.71 -19.15
CA LEU A 99 3.20 7.57 -18.65
C LEU A 99 3.47 8.72 -19.62
N TYR A 100 3.68 9.89 -19.04
CA TYR A 100 4.04 11.12 -19.75
C TYR A 100 5.47 11.51 -19.39
N ASP A 101 6.34 11.63 -20.39
CA ASP A 101 7.70 12.14 -20.21
C ASP A 101 7.64 13.67 -20.07
N ARG A 102 8.09 14.18 -18.92
CA ARG A 102 8.10 15.62 -18.62
C ARG A 102 9.27 16.35 -19.27
N LYS A 103 10.38 15.67 -19.58
CA LYS A 103 11.54 16.26 -20.25
C LYS A 103 11.28 16.42 -21.75
N LYS A 104 10.68 15.41 -22.38
CA LYS A 104 10.37 15.41 -23.83
C LYS A 104 8.97 15.93 -24.17
N PHE A 105 8.13 16.16 -23.15
CA PHE A 105 6.74 16.60 -23.27
C PHE A 105 5.86 15.70 -24.16
N SER A 106 6.11 14.39 -24.14
CA SER A 106 5.53 13.43 -25.10
C SER A 106 5.06 12.15 -24.41
N PHE A 107 4.10 11.46 -25.04
CA PHE A 107 3.60 10.15 -24.62
C PHE A 107 4.21 8.98 -25.41
N THR A 108 4.83 9.25 -26.57
CA THR A 108 5.19 8.24 -27.57
C THR A 108 6.70 8.13 -27.81
N SER A 109 7.51 8.86 -27.05
CA SER A 109 8.96 8.97 -27.24
C SER A 109 9.77 7.94 -26.44
N PHE A 110 9.14 6.83 -26.05
CA PHE A 110 9.76 5.76 -25.28
C PHE A 110 10.28 4.67 -26.22
N GLU A 111 11.57 4.35 -26.08
CA GLU A 111 12.24 3.31 -26.86
C GLU A 111 13.03 2.41 -25.92
N GLY A 112 12.88 1.09 -26.06
CA GLY A 112 13.54 0.11 -25.20
C GLY A 112 12.80 -0.19 -23.90
N THR A 113 13.46 -0.92 -23.00
CA THR A 113 12.90 -1.33 -21.70
C THR A 113 13.18 -0.27 -20.65
N TYR A 114 12.15 0.13 -19.91
CA TYR A 114 12.26 1.05 -18.79
C TYR A 114 12.02 0.31 -17.48
N TYR A 115 12.76 0.67 -16.44
CA TYR A 115 12.56 0.13 -15.10
C TYR A 115 11.84 1.17 -14.25
N VAL A 116 10.81 0.72 -13.56
CA VAL A 116 9.99 1.57 -12.70
C VAL A 116 9.78 0.93 -11.34
N ASP A 117 9.66 1.79 -10.33
CA ASP A 117 9.12 1.43 -9.03
C ASP A 117 7.65 1.83 -9.02
N MET A 118 6.75 0.89 -8.73
CA MET A 118 5.32 1.16 -8.72
C MET A 118 4.65 0.65 -7.46
N VAL A 119 3.64 1.38 -7.01
CA VAL A 119 2.77 1.03 -5.89
C VAL A 119 1.42 0.63 -6.45
N LEU A 120 1.04 -0.62 -6.24
CA LEU A 120 -0.20 -1.20 -6.73
C LEU A 120 -1.23 -1.28 -5.59
N LEU A 121 -2.51 -1.09 -5.94
CA LEU A 121 -3.60 -1.43 -5.03
C LEU A 121 -3.89 -2.92 -5.12
N LEU A 122 -3.90 -3.55 -3.96
CA LEU A 122 -4.27 -4.94 -3.74
C LEU A 122 -5.66 -5.01 -3.10
N ASP A 123 -6.37 -6.08 -3.40
CA ASP A 123 -7.65 -6.38 -2.77
C ASP A 123 -7.46 -6.66 -1.28
N PHE A 124 -8.51 -6.39 -0.49
CA PHE A 124 -8.42 -6.51 0.97
C PHE A 124 -8.00 -7.91 1.41
N ASP A 125 -8.47 -8.95 0.74
CA ASP A 125 -8.19 -10.34 1.10
C ASP A 125 -6.74 -10.77 0.78
N ASP A 126 -6.08 -10.11 -0.17
CA ASP A 126 -4.69 -10.38 -0.54
C ASP A 126 -3.68 -9.65 0.36
N LEU A 127 -4.15 -8.72 1.21
CA LEU A 127 -3.29 -8.01 2.13
C LEU A 127 -2.77 -8.92 3.27
N PRO A 128 -1.56 -8.66 3.78
CA PRO A 128 -1.06 -9.27 4.99
C PRO A 128 -1.95 -8.97 6.21
N GLU A 129 -1.93 -9.86 7.21
CA GLU A 129 -2.79 -9.75 8.39
C GLU A 129 -2.53 -8.49 9.22
N HIS A 130 -1.26 -8.06 9.35
CA HIS A 130 -0.93 -6.83 10.09
C HIS A 130 -1.53 -5.58 9.41
N VAL A 131 -1.52 -5.54 8.07
CA VAL A 131 -2.15 -4.46 7.29
C VAL A 131 -3.67 -4.50 7.44
N LYS A 132 -4.28 -5.69 7.29
CA LYS A 132 -5.73 -5.88 7.49
C LYS A 132 -6.17 -5.39 8.86
N ARG A 133 -5.47 -5.79 9.92
CA ARG A 133 -5.78 -5.35 11.29
C ARG A 133 -5.73 -3.83 11.43
N TYR A 134 -4.71 -3.17 10.89
CA TYR A 134 -4.62 -1.72 10.96
C TYR A 134 -5.73 -1.01 10.16
N VAL A 135 -5.99 -1.48 8.93
CA VAL A 135 -7.06 -0.95 8.07
C VAL A 135 -8.42 -1.08 8.75
N THR A 136 -8.73 -2.23 9.35
CA THR A 136 -10.03 -2.46 10.03
C THR A 136 -10.23 -1.56 11.24
N VAL A 137 -9.24 -1.45 12.14
CA VAL A 137 -9.34 -0.60 13.34
C VAL A 137 -9.48 0.88 12.94
N LYS A 138 -8.70 1.33 11.96
CA LYS A 138 -8.76 2.70 11.45
C LYS A 138 -10.09 3.00 10.75
N ALA A 139 -10.60 2.06 9.95
CA ALA A 139 -11.89 2.17 9.30
C ALA A 139 -13.03 2.20 10.32
N ALA A 140 -12.96 1.37 11.36
CA ALA A 140 -13.95 1.35 12.45
C ALA A 140 -14.00 2.68 13.21
N ARG A 141 -12.84 3.29 13.54
CA ARG A 141 -12.77 4.63 14.13
C ARG A 141 -13.41 5.68 13.22
N ARG A 142 -13.08 5.67 11.93
CA ARG A 142 -13.63 6.63 10.94
C ARG A 142 -15.15 6.45 10.80
N PHE A 143 -15.62 5.21 10.79
CA PHE A 143 -17.04 4.88 10.73
C PHE A 143 -17.77 5.39 11.98
N GLN A 144 -17.30 5.04 13.17
CA GLN A 144 -17.86 5.51 14.43
C GLN A 144 -17.88 7.05 14.52
N GLY A 145 -16.81 7.72 14.09
CA GLY A 145 -16.73 9.18 14.07
C GLY A 145 -17.74 9.84 13.12
N ARG A 146 -17.99 9.24 11.95
CA ARG A 146 -18.98 9.73 10.97
C ARG A 146 -20.43 9.53 11.44
N PHE A 147 -20.71 8.50 12.25
CA PHE A 147 -22.06 8.19 12.72
C PHE A 147 -22.42 8.87 14.06
N MET A 148 -21.54 8.75 15.06
CA MET A 148 -21.88 9.13 16.44
C MET A 148 -21.32 10.49 16.86
N GLY A 149 -20.33 11.04 16.11
CA GLY A 149 -19.80 12.40 16.31
C GLY A 149 -19.34 12.75 17.74
N SER A 150 -19.06 11.74 18.58
CA SER A 150 -18.82 11.91 20.01
C SER A 150 -17.34 11.80 20.34
N ASP A 151 -16.76 12.89 20.86
CA ASP A 151 -15.33 12.98 21.20
C ASP A 151 -14.91 12.00 22.31
N THR A 152 -15.80 11.69 23.27
CA THR A 152 -15.49 10.80 24.39
C THR A 152 -15.35 9.34 23.96
N LEU A 153 -16.21 8.89 23.04
CA LEU A 153 -16.16 7.55 22.45
C LEU A 153 -14.96 7.43 21.49
N GLY A 154 -14.60 8.53 20.82
CA GLY A 154 -13.41 8.63 19.98
C GLY A 154 -12.10 8.38 20.73
N GLY A 155 -11.98 8.85 21.98
CA GLY A 155 -10.74 8.72 22.77
C GLY A 155 -10.34 7.27 23.12
N PHE A 156 -11.29 6.33 23.21
CA PHE A 156 -10.97 4.91 23.38
C PHE A 156 -10.50 4.29 22.05
N SER A 157 -11.24 4.55 20.96
CA SER A 157 -10.88 4.06 19.62
C SER A 157 -9.54 4.60 19.11
N GLU A 158 -9.13 5.78 19.58
CA GLU A 158 -7.83 6.38 19.24
C GLU A 158 -6.66 5.62 19.87
N LYS A 159 -6.82 5.13 21.11
CA LYS A 159 -5.78 4.32 21.76
C LYS A 159 -5.62 2.98 21.02
N ASP A 160 -6.73 2.35 20.66
CA ASP A 160 -6.72 1.10 19.92
C ASP A 160 -6.11 1.28 18.53
N GLU A 161 -6.39 2.39 17.84
CA GLU A 161 -5.72 2.72 16.57
C GLU A 161 -4.23 2.95 16.76
N SER A 162 -3.81 3.65 17.82
CA SER A 162 -2.40 3.92 18.09
C SER A 162 -1.61 2.63 18.36
N GLU A 163 -2.19 1.68 19.10
CA GLU A 163 -1.59 0.36 19.32
C GLU A 163 -1.49 -0.43 18.01
N ALA A 164 -2.57 -0.43 17.21
CA ALA A 164 -2.58 -1.09 15.91
C ALA A 164 -1.56 -0.48 14.94
N MET A 165 -1.37 0.85 14.98
CA MET A 165 -0.38 1.57 14.18
C MET A 165 1.04 1.16 14.55
N VAL A 166 1.37 1.14 15.85
CA VAL A 166 2.69 0.72 16.34
C VAL A 166 2.99 -0.71 15.93
N TYR A 167 2.02 -1.62 16.05
CA TYR A 167 2.19 -3.00 15.61
C TYR A 167 2.40 -3.12 14.10
N PHE A 168 1.61 -2.37 13.32
CA PHE A 168 1.75 -2.31 11.86
C PHE A 168 3.14 -1.81 11.44
N GLU A 169 3.60 -0.70 12.02
CA GLU A 169 4.94 -0.13 11.74
C GLU A 169 6.05 -1.11 12.12
N GLN A 170 5.92 -1.81 13.25
CA GLN A 170 6.89 -2.81 13.67
C GLN A 170 6.98 -3.98 12.68
N CYS A 171 5.84 -4.48 12.19
CA CYS A 171 5.80 -5.55 11.21
C CYS A 171 6.33 -5.12 9.84
N GLU A 172 5.98 -3.91 9.38
CA GLU A 172 6.52 -3.37 8.13
C GLU A 172 8.04 -3.21 8.22
N ALA A 173 8.56 -2.61 9.29
CA ALA A 173 10.00 -2.44 9.49
C ALA A 173 10.76 -3.78 9.55
N GLN A 174 10.12 -4.83 10.07
CA GLN A 174 10.67 -6.20 10.07
C GLN A 174 10.62 -6.87 8.70
N THR A 175 9.69 -6.49 7.83
CA THR A 175 9.53 -7.11 6.52
C THR A 175 10.38 -6.42 5.46
N GLU A 176 10.54 -5.10 5.58
CA GLU A 176 11.43 -4.31 4.71
C GLU A 176 12.90 -4.67 4.87
N ASP A 177 13.31 -5.22 6.02
CA ASP A 177 14.69 -5.64 6.32
C ASP A 177 15.76 -4.57 6.04
N ASN A 178 15.38 -3.29 6.17
CA ASN A 178 16.26 -2.15 5.88
C ASN A 178 17.50 -2.12 6.78
N ASN A 179 18.69 -2.14 6.16
CA ASN A 179 19.98 -2.12 6.83
C ASN A 179 20.72 -0.80 6.62
N MET A 180 20.80 0.00 7.68
CA MET A 180 21.49 1.30 7.69
C MET A 180 22.97 1.24 7.28
N LEU A 181 23.63 0.08 7.44
CA LEU A 181 25.07 -0.07 7.18
C LEU A 181 25.39 -0.42 5.73
N LEU A 182 24.48 -1.13 5.05
CA LEU A 182 24.73 -1.71 3.73
C LEU A 182 23.86 -1.09 2.64
N ASP A 183 22.64 -0.70 2.96
CA ASP A 183 21.67 -0.25 1.95
C ASP A 183 21.78 1.25 1.67
N ASN A 184 22.40 2.00 2.60
CA ASN A 184 22.80 3.37 2.34
C ASN A 184 24.17 3.40 1.65
N TYR A 185 24.21 3.89 0.40
CA TYR A 185 25.43 4.00 -0.40
C TYR A 185 26.59 4.75 0.29
N ASP A 186 26.29 5.85 0.98
CA ASP A 186 27.32 6.67 1.64
C ASP A 186 27.93 5.95 2.86
N VAL A 187 27.08 5.26 3.62
CA VAL A 187 27.51 4.48 4.80
C VAL A 187 28.25 3.21 4.35
N SER A 188 27.72 2.50 3.35
CA SER A 188 28.31 1.26 2.84
C SER A 188 29.71 1.50 2.27
N LYS A 189 29.95 2.63 1.61
CA LYS A 189 31.28 3.04 1.13
C LYS A 189 32.30 3.26 2.26
N ILE A 190 31.86 3.72 3.43
CA ILE A 190 32.73 3.94 4.60
C ILE A 190 33.03 2.62 5.34
N VAL A 191 32.03 1.74 5.40
CA VAL A 191 32.10 0.43 6.08
C VAL A 191 32.89 -0.58 5.25
N ILE A 192 32.68 -0.60 3.92
CA ILE A 192 33.37 -1.52 2.99
C ILE A 192 34.75 -0.95 2.64
N ARG A 193 35.74 -1.31 3.46
CA ARG A 193 37.14 -0.92 3.24
C ARG A 193 37.93 -2.04 2.54
N GLY A 194 37.75 -2.16 1.22
CA GLY A 194 38.67 -2.88 0.32
C GLY A 194 38.25 -4.30 -0.13
N ALA A 195 38.56 -4.60 -1.40
CA ALA A 195 38.24 -5.86 -2.09
C ALA A 195 38.73 -7.13 -1.36
N PRO A 196 38.06 -8.29 -1.55
CA PRO A 196 38.56 -9.56 -1.02
C PRO A 196 39.95 -9.80 -1.60
N ARG A 197 40.97 -9.75 -0.74
CA ARG A 197 42.31 -10.22 -1.11
C ARG A 197 42.18 -11.70 -1.39
N ARG A 198 42.21 -12.07 -2.67
CA ARG A 198 42.37 -13.46 -3.11
C ARG A 198 43.60 -13.98 -2.37
N ALA A 199 43.40 -14.86 -1.38
CA ALA A 199 44.50 -15.53 -0.72
C ALA A 199 45.20 -16.37 -1.79
N VAL A 200 46.30 -15.86 -2.31
CA VAL A 200 47.20 -16.62 -3.18
C VAL A 200 47.78 -17.71 -2.28
N ARG A 201 47.46 -18.96 -2.63
CA ARG A 201 48.02 -20.16 -2.01
C ARG A 201 49.25 -20.59 -2.80
#